data_AF-A0A537W764-F1
#
_entry.id   AF-A0A537W764-F1
#
_cell.length_a   1.000
_cell.length_b   1.000
_cell.length_c   1.000
_cell.angle_alpha   90.00
_cell.angle_beta   90.00
_cell.angle_gamma   90.00
#
_symmetry.space_group_name_H-M   'P 1'
#
loop_
_entity.id
_entity.type
_entity.pdbx_description
1 polymer ?
#
loop_
_entity_poly.entity_id
_entity_poly.type
_entity_poly.pdbx_seq_one_letter_code
_entity_poly.pdbx_strand_id
1 'polypeptide(L)'
;MKYDVISADCHIDVIWLPPDLFTANASAAFKDRMPYVADGPRGREWVTKNGASFGLDCGMGSAGRLYEPGKIHRSDRMASTGLYDPEQQKIRRLTNPDLRLKDQERDGIQAEVLYGILGATSRLNDDEAAGEMLRIYNDWLADFCSKQPERYAGLANIPNHDRDAAVGEIERVARRGNVRGLEIARKYGMTPLWDPWWNPVWDAAAASGLPVHFHTIGGAPRDFSKLSGKTLLAARAASITQFQMHMADVLMSIIFAGVLEHRPSLKIVIGEAGTGWIPYILDRMDAE
;
A
#
# COMPACT_ATOMS: atom_id res chain seq x y z
N MET A 1 3.83 -26.57 0.26
CA MET A 1 4.90 -26.27 1.24
C MET A 1 4.26 -26.04 2.61
N LYS A 2 4.89 -26.41 3.73
CA LYS A 2 4.41 -26.00 5.07
C LYS A 2 5.06 -24.66 5.42
N TYR A 3 4.27 -23.69 5.84
CA TYR A 3 4.74 -22.40 6.35
C TYR A 3 4.65 -22.40 7.88
N ASP A 4 5.77 -22.13 8.55
CA ASP A 4 5.84 -21.90 10.00
C ASP A 4 5.79 -20.38 10.31
N VAL A 5 6.37 -19.53 9.45
CA VAL A 5 6.33 -18.05 9.57
C VAL A 5 6.07 -17.40 8.21
N ILE A 6 4.99 -16.61 8.14
CA ILE A 6 4.67 -15.73 7.01
C ILE A 6 4.63 -14.30 7.55
N SER A 7 5.37 -13.38 6.92
CA SER A 7 5.23 -11.97 7.22
C SER A 7 3.93 -11.44 6.60
N ALA A 8 2.97 -11.04 7.44
CA ALA A 8 1.66 -10.57 6.97
C ALA A 8 1.66 -9.13 6.45
N ASP A 9 2.79 -8.43 6.54
CA ASP A 9 2.91 -7.02 6.22
C ASP A 9 4.33 -6.65 5.77
N CYS A 10 4.49 -6.49 4.45
CA CYS A 10 5.72 -6.08 3.78
C CYS A 10 5.36 -5.16 2.61
N HIS A 11 6.33 -4.38 2.12
CA HIS A 11 6.04 -3.33 1.15
C HIS A 11 6.88 -3.39 -0.13
N ILE A 12 6.25 -2.99 -1.22
CA ILE A 12 6.84 -2.52 -2.47
C ILE A 12 6.19 -1.18 -2.84
N ASP A 13 6.76 -0.09 -2.36
CA ASP A 13 6.27 1.26 -2.65
C ASP A 13 6.91 1.87 -3.90
N VAL A 14 6.26 2.91 -4.47
CA VAL A 14 6.67 3.61 -5.71
C VAL A 14 8.17 3.88 -5.75
N ILE A 15 8.74 4.34 -4.65
CA ILE A 15 10.14 4.76 -4.55
C ILE A 15 11.16 3.64 -4.83
N TRP A 16 10.74 2.38 -4.72
CA TRP A 16 11.59 1.23 -4.96
C TRP A 16 11.37 0.60 -6.34
N LEU A 17 10.31 0.97 -7.06
CA LEU A 17 9.99 0.44 -8.39
C LEU A 17 11.01 0.86 -9.47
N PRO A 18 11.06 0.18 -10.63
CA PRO A 18 11.88 0.63 -11.75
C PRO A 18 11.56 2.10 -12.13
N PRO A 19 12.58 2.97 -12.37
CA PRO A 19 12.41 4.43 -12.45
C PRO A 19 11.42 4.96 -13.50
N ASP A 20 11.21 4.18 -14.55
CA ASP A 20 10.42 4.51 -15.73
C ASP A 20 9.18 3.62 -15.88
N LEU A 21 8.92 2.72 -14.91
CA LEU A 21 7.88 1.69 -14.98
C LEU A 21 6.56 2.22 -15.56
N PHE A 22 6.06 3.33 -15.00
CA PHE A 22 4.77 3.89 -15.41
C PHE A 22 4.86 4.57 -16.78
N THR A 23 5.86 5.41 -17.01
CA THR A 23 6.02 6.10 -18.31
C THR A 23 6.33 5.15 -19.47
N ALA A 24 6.95 4.00 -19.21
CA ALA A 24 7.27 2.99 -20.22
C ALA A 24 6.05 2.14 -20.61
N ASN A 25 5.11 1.93 -19.69
CA ASN A 25 3.99 1.00 -19.85
C ASN A 25 2.61 1.68 -19.96
N ALA A 26 2.55 3.01 -19.80
CA ALA A 26 1.33 3.77 -19.99
C ALA A 26 1.00 3.96 -21.47
N SER A 27 -0.30 3.92 -21.77
CA SER A 27 -0.80 4.34 -23.07
C SER A 27 -0.44 5.79 -23.40
N ALA A 28 -0.47 6.13 -24.69
CA ALA A 28 -0.12 7.47 -25.16
C ALA A 28 -0.95 8.59 -24.48
N ALA A 29 -2.20 8.31 -24.12
CA ALA A 29 -3.10 9.27 -23.47
C ALA A 29 -2.68 9.62 -22.04
N PHE A 30 -2.03 8.69 -21.32
CA PHE A 30 -1.68 8.86 -19.90
C PHE A 30 -0.19 9.04 -19.65
N LYS A 31 0.67 8.80 -20.64
CA LYS A 31 2.13 8.80 -20.48
C LYS A 31 2.68 10.06 -19.81
N ASP A 32 2.14 11.23 -20.14
CA ASP A 32 2.58 12.52 -19.58
C ASP A 32 2.05 12.80 -18.16
N ARG A 33 1.06 12.03 -17.71
CA ARG A 33 0.48 12.10 -16.36
C ARG A 33 1.13 11.10 -15.40
N MET A 34 1.96 10.19 -15.91
CA MET A 34 2.59 9.13 -15.11
C MET A 34 3.77 9.62 -14.27
N PRO A 35 3.97 9.02 -13.08
CA PRO A 35 5.15 9.31 -12.28
C PRO A 35 6.42 8.70 -12.88
N TYR A 36 7.53 9.40 -12.71
CA TYR A 36 8.87 9.01 -13.15
C TYR A 36 9.93 9.56 -12.20
N VAL A 37 11.15 9.04 -12.27
CA VAL A 37 12.27 9.58 -11.49
C VAL A 37 12.97 10.72 -12.23
N ALA A 38 13.13 11.86 -11.57
CA ALA A 38 13.89 13.02 -12.04
C ALA A 38 14.94 13.46 -10.99
N ASP A 39 15.94 14.22 -11.42
CA ASP A 39 16.87 14.86 -10.50
C ASP A 39 16.17 16.01 -9.75
N GLY A 40 16.31 16.04 -8.43
CA GLY A 40 15.76 17.06 -7.54
C GLY A 40 16.84 17.66 -6.62
N PRO A 41 16.49 18.71 -5.85
CA PRO A 41 17.46 19.44 -5.02
C PRO A 41 18.07 18.61 -3.89
N ARG A 42 17.43 17.49 -3.52
CA ARG A 42 17.88 16.58 -2.44
C ARG A 42 18.33 15.22 -2.97
N GLY A 43 18.50 15.09 -4.29
CA GLY A 43 18.73 13.83 -4.98
C GLY A 43 17.58 13.48 -5.92
N ARG A 44 17.63 12.26 -6.47
CA ARG A 44 16.61 11.76 -7.38
C ARG A 44 15.28 11.58 -6.65
N GLU A 45 14.20 12.06 -7.24
CA GLU A 45 12.85 12.03 -6.67
C GLU A 45 11.86 11.50 -7.70
N TRP A 46 10.85 10.76 -7.21
CA TRP A 46 9.69 10.38 -8.00
C TRP A 46 8.73 11.55 -8.10
N VAL A 47 8.44 11.98 -9.33
CA VAL A 47 7.62 13.16 -9.64
C VAL A 47 6.69 12.90 -10.81
N THR A 48 5.68 13.76 -11.01
CA THR A 48 4.94 13.86 -12.28
C THR A 48 5.23 15.18 -12.97
N LYS A 49 4.93 15.29 -14.27
CA LYS A 49 5.05 16.56 -15.01
C LYS A 49 4.20 17.68 -14.41
N ASN A 50 3.09 17.33 -13.75
CA ASN A 50 2.18 18.26 -13.09
C ASN A 50 2.62 18.62 -11.66
N GLY A 51 3.81 18.20 -11.23
CA GLY A 51 4.43 18.64 -9.97
C GLY A 51 4.05 17.81 -8.74
N ALA A 52 3.36 16.67 -8.89
CA ALA A 52 3.18 15.74 -7.79
C ALA A 52 4.53 15.11 -7.40
N SER A 53 4.75 14.84 -6.11
CA SER A 53 5.95 14.17 -5.59
C SER A 53 5.58 12.94 -4.78
N PHE A 54 6.34 11.86 -4.97
CA PHE A 54 6.16 10.57 -4.29
C PHE A 54 7.31 10.25 -3.33
N GLY A 55 8.31 11.14 -3.23
CA GLY A 55 9.48 11.00 -2.36
C GLY A 55 10.77 10.73 -3.12
N LEU A 56 11.86 10.63 -2.36
CA LEU A 56 13.19 10.30 -2.88
C LEU A 56 13.23 8.87 -3.43
N ASP A 57 13.86 8.73 -4.58
CA ASP A 57 14.16 7.44 -5.19
C ASP A 57 15.00 6.58 -4.24
N CYS A 58 14.57 5.35 -3.99
CA CYS A 58 15.17 4.45 -3.00
C CYS A 58 15.30 5.07 -1.58
N GLY A 59 14.42 6.01 -1.23
CA GLY A 59 14.41 6.70 0.07
C GLY A 59 13.91 5.83 1.24
N MET A 60 13.92 6.42 2.43
CA MET A 60 13.53 5.75 3.68
C MET A 60 12.00 5.69 3.88
N GLY A 61 11.48 4.49 4.08
CA GLY A 61 10.06 4.20 4.34
C GLY A 61 9.16 4.44 3.12
N SER A 62 7.85 4.24 3.27
CA SER A 62 6.89 4.27 2.14
C SER A 62 6.72 5.63 1.43
N ALA A 63 7.21 6.71 2.04
CA ALA A 63 7.11 8.07 1.50
C ALA A 63 8.44 8.61 0.94
N GLY A 64 9.49 7.80 0.84
CA GLY A 64 10.78 8.20 0.28
C GLY A 64 11.43 9.36 1.04
N ARG A 65 11.50 9.26 2.36
CA ARG A 65 12.12 10.31 3.18
C ARG A 65 13.64 10.24 3.08
N LEU A 66 14.30 11.37 3.33
CA LEU A 66 15.75 11.37 3.49
C LEU A 66 16.11 10.56 4.73
N TYR A 67 17.09 9.67 4.60
CA TYR A 67 17.69 9.01 5.75
C TYR A 67 18.64 10.00 6.46
N GLU A 68 18.43 10.18 7.76
CA GLU A 68 19.27 11.02 8.62
C GLU A 68 19.88 10.16 9.73
N PRO A 69 21.22 9.96 9.75
CA PRO A 69 21.88 9.15 10.77
C PRO A 69 21.60 9.59 12.20
N GLY A 70 21.30 8.63 13.08
CA GLY A 70 21.09 8.87 14.51
C GLY A 70 19.71 9.45 14.87
N LYS A 71 18.82 9.64 13.88
CA LYS A 71 17.45 10.10 14.13
C LYS A 71 16.48 8.96 14.46
N ILE A 72 16.65 7.82 13.81
CA ILE A 72 15.73 6.68 13.93
C ILE A 72 16.57 5.40 14.01
N HIS A 73 16.62 4.79 15.20
CA HIS A 73 17.44 3.60 15.47
C HIS A 73 17.23 2.46 14.46
N ARG A 74 15.97 2.14 14.11
CA ARG A 74 15.67 1.09 13.12
C ARG A 74 16.20 1.43 11.72
N SER A 75 16.17 2.72 11.35
CA SER A 75 16.71 3.18 10.07
C SER A 75 18.23 3.13 10.05
N ASP A 76 18.89 3.43 11.16
CA ASP A 76 20.35 3.29 11.29
C ASP A 76 20.77 1.82 11.13
N ARG A 77 20.00 0.89 11.69
CA ARG A 77 20.22 -0.55 11.47
C ARG A 77 20.07 -0.92 10.00
N MET A 78 19.04 -0.44 9.31
CA MET A 78 18.88 -0.67 7.86
C MET A 78 20.03 -0.02 7.06
N ALA A 79 20.50 1.16 7.44
CA ALA A 79 21.61 1.82 6.79
C ALA A 79 22.92 1.03 6.92
N SER A 80 23.14 0.40 8.08
CA SER A 80 24.35 -0.41 8.34
C SER A 80 24.50 -1.63 7.42
N THR A 81 23.43 -2.06 6.73
CA THR A 81 23.48 -3.12 5.71
C THR A 81 23.80 -2.59 4.31
N GLY A 82 24.00 -1.26 4.17
CA GLY A 82 24.22 -0.58 2.90
C GLY A 82 22.93 -0.22 2.17
N LEU A 83 21.74 -0.34 2.78
CA LEU A 83 20.46 -0.15 2.09
C LEU A 83 20.31 1.23 1.43
N TYR A 84 20.85 2.27 2.06
CA TYR A 84 20.81 3.66 1.57
C TYR A 84 22.11 4.10 0.90
N ASP A 85 23.02 3.18 0.59
CA ASP A 85 24.22 3.46 -0.19
C ASP A 85 23.85 3.69 -1.67
N PRO A 86 24.28 4.79 -2.32
CA PRO A 86 23.89 5.10 -3.70
C PRO A 86 24.22 4.01 -4.73
N GLU A 87 25.32 3.28 -4.55
CA GLU A 87 25.69 2.19 -5.46
C GLU A 87 24.81 0.96 -5.23
N GLN A 88 24.46 0.66 -3.97
CA GLN A 88 23.53 -0.42 -3.63
C GLN A 88 22.10 -0.11 -4.09
N GLN A 89 21.68 1.16 -4.04
CA GLN A 89 20.34 1.58 -4.48
C GLN A 89 20.10 1.33 -5.97
N LYS A 90 21.15 1.32 -6.81
CA LYS A 90 21.05 0.95 -8.24
C LYS A 90 20.58 -0.49 -8.46
N ILE A 91 20.82 -1.38 -7.49
CA ILE A 91 20.43 -2.79 -7.54
C ILE A 91 18.93 -2.96 -7.25
N ARG A 92 18.32 -2.00 -6.53
CA ARG A 92 16.91 -2.05 -6.08
C ARG A 92 16.55 -3.38 -5.42
N ARG A 93 17.33 -3.74 -4.40
CA ARG A 93 17.23 -5.04 -3.71
C ARG A 93 15.79 -5.44 -3.33
N LEU A 94 14.99 -4.50 -2.83
CA LEU A 94 13.60 -4.75 -2.39
C LEU A 94 12.66 -5.20 -3.52
N THR A 95 12.95 -4.80 -4.76
CA THR A 95 12.17 -5.15 -5.97
C THR A 95 12.97 -6.04 -6.92
N ASN A 96 14.06 -6.64 -6.44
CA ASN A 96 14.74 -7.74 -7.10
C ASN A 96 14.28 -9.05 -6.44
N PRO A 97 13.56 -9.93 -7.16
CA PRO A 97 12.96 -11.11 -6.56
C PRO A 97 14.01 -12.04 -5.94
N ASP A 98 15.13 -12.30 -6.63
CA ASP A 98 16.14 -13.23 -6.11
C ASP A 98 16.89 -12.68 -4.90
N LEU A 99 17.09 -11.37 -4.83
CA LEU A 99 17.74 -10.75 -3.67
C LEU A 99 16.80 -10.59 -2.48
N ARG A 100 15.52 -10.28 -2.73
CA ARG A 100 14.49 -10.26 -1.68
C ARG A 100 14.30 -11.64 -1.06
N LEU A 101 14.34 -12.71 -1.86
CA LEU A 101 14.34 -14.08 -1.36
C LEU A 101 15.47 -14.33 -0.36
N LYS A 102 16.69 -13.87 -0.67
CA LYS A 102 17.84 -14.00 0.24
C LYS A 102 17.65 -13.20 1.54
N ASP A 103 16.90 -12.10 1.50
CA ASP A 103 16.54 -11.36 2.71
C ASP A 103 15.55 -12.14 3.57
N GLN A 104 14.52 -12.75 2.94
CA GLN A 104 13.60 -13.65 3.62
C GLN A 104 14.33 -14.82 4.30
N GLU A 105 15.26 -15.47 3.59
CA GLU A 105 16.06 -16.58 4.12
C GLU A 105 16.92 -16.16 5.31
N ARG A 106 17.57 -14.99 5.23
CA ARG A 106 18.38 -14.45 6.33
C ARG A 106 17.51 -14.15 7.56
N ASP A 107 16.31 -13.64 7.35
CA ASP A 107 15.42 -13.19 8.42
C ASP A 107 14.51 -14.32 8.94
N GLY A 108 14.59 -15.53 8.35
CA GLY A 108 13.80 -16.70 8.74
C GLY A 108 12.32 -16.64 8.30
N ILE A 109 12.00 -15.81 7.30
CA ILE A 109 10.65 -15.62 6.76
C ILE A 109 10.45 -16.58 5.58
N GLN A 110 9.37 -17.37 5.59
CA GLN A 110 9.12 -18.35 4.52
C GLN A 110 8.21 -17.82 3.41
N ALA A 111 7.42 -16.78 3.67
CA ALA A 111 6.66 -16.06 2.67
C ALA A 111 6.26 -14.69 3.22
N GLU A 112 5.81 -13.80 2.34
CA GLU A 112 5.34 -12.48 2.74
C GLU A 112 4.15 -11.99 1.91
N VAL A 113 3.31 -11.19 2.55
CA VAL A 113 2.25 -10.40 1.90
C VAL A 113 2.83 -9.04 1.50
N LEU A 114 2.65 -8.65 0.24
CA LEU A 114 3.23 -7.43 -0.32
C LEU A 114 2.14 -6.37 -0.55
N TYR A 115 2.12 -5.37 0.31
CA TYR A 115 1.43 -4.09 0.14
C TYR A 115 2.25 -3.13 -0.73
N GLY A 116 1.62 -2.05 -1.16
CA GLY A 116 2.16 -1.10 -2.13
C GLY A 116 1.21 -0.98 -3.31
N ILE A 117 1.10 0.14 -4.00
CA ILE A 117 1.84 1.40 -3.86
C ILE A 117 1.11 2.39 -2.93
N LEU A 118 1.36 2.30 -1.62
CA LEU A 118 0.49 2.93 -0.61
C LEU A 118 0.46 4.46 -0.74
N GLY A 119 -0.76 4.99 -0.79
CA GLY A 119 -1.02 6.43 -0.91
C GLY A 119 -0.60 7.05 -2.26
N ALA A 120 -0.16 6.27 -3.25
CA ALA A 120 0.27 6.80 -4.53
C ALA A 120 -0.86 7.48 -5.30
N THR A 121 -2.07 6.92 -5.30
CA THR A 121 -3.23 7.51 -5.98
C THR A 121 -3.62 8.87 -5.38
N SER A 122 -3.55 9.00 -4.06
CA SER A 122 -3.76 10.27 -3.36
C SER A 122 -2.67 11.31 -3.68
N ARG A 123 -1.40 10.90 -3.84
CA ARG A 123 -0.31 11.80 -4.23
C ARG A 123 -0.40 12.22 -5.69
N LEU A 124 -0.81 11.29 -6.57
CA LEU A 124 -1.06 11.55 -7.98
C LEU A 124 -2.18 12.59 -8.16
N ASN A 125 -3.23 12.48 -7.34
CA ASN A 125 -4.37 13.40 -7.31
C ASN A 125 -5.04 13.59 -8.69
N ASP A 126 -5.15 12.48 -9.41
CA ASP A 126 -5.72 12.39 -10.75
C ASP A 126 -6.36 11.02 -10.88
N ASP A 127 -7.69 10.93 -10.72
CA ASP A 127 -8.40 9.67 -10.61
C ASP A 127 -8.33 8.85 -11.92
N GLU A 128 -8.44 9.50 -13.07
CA GLU A 128 -8.37 8.83 -14.37
C GLU A 128 -6.96 8.27 -14.63
N ALA A 129 -5.90 9.04 -14.34
CA ALA A 129 -4.53 8.55 -14.44
C ALA A 129 -4.21 7.49 -13.36
N ALA A 130 -4.88 7.54 -12.21
CA ALA A 130 -4.69 6.55 -11.15
C ALA A 130 -5.11 5.15 -11.60
N GLY A 131 -6.20 5.01 -12.37
CA GLY A 131 -6.60 3.72 -12.94
C GLY A 131 -5.50 3.08 -13.79
N GLU A 132 -4.90 3.84 -14.71
CA GLU A 132 -3.79 3.36 -15.54
C GLU A 132 -2.53 3.05 -14.71
N MET A 133 -2.20 3.89 -13.74
CA MET A 133 -1.07 3.66 -12.82
C MET A 133 -1.24 2.34 -12.04
N LEU A 134 -2.43 2.09 -11.49
CA LEU A 134 -2.73 0.86 -10.76
C LEU A 134 -2.68 -0.36 -11.67
N ARG A 135 -3.20 -0.29 -12.89
CA ARG A 135 -3.13 -1.37 -13.88
C ARG A 135 -1.67 -1.77 -14.17
N ILE A 136 -0.81 -0.78 -14.43
CA ILE A 136 0.63 -0.99 -14.69
C ILE A 136 1.31 -1.63 -13.48
N TYR A 137 1.03 -1.11 -12.28
CA TYR A 137 1.59 -1.66 -11.05
C TYR A 137 1.14 -3.12 -10.82
N ASN A 138 -0.15 -3.42 -10.99
CA ASN A 138 -0.70 -4.75 -10.81
C ASN A 138 -0.11 -5.75 -11.82
N ASP A 139 0.12 -5.32 -13.05
CA ASP A 139 0.79 -6.12 -14.08
C ASP A 139 2.23 -6.44 -13.68
N TRP A 140 2.97 -5.42 -13.25
CA TRP A 140 4.35 -5.58 -12.77
C TRP A 140 4.42 -6.45 -11.51
N LEU A 141 3.50 -6.26 -10.56
CA LEU A 141 3.45 -7.01 -9.31
C LEU A 141 3.15 -8.49 -9.56
N ALA A 142 2.20 -8.80 -10.46
CA ALA A 142 1.92 -10.17 -10.85
C ALA A 142 3.16 -10.85 -11.46
N ASP A 143 3.92 -10.14 -12.30
CA ASP A 143 5.15 -10.66 -12.91
C ASP A 143 6.29 -10.79 -11.89
N PHE A 144 6.34 -9.91 -10.89
CA PHE A 144 7.27 -10.01 -9.76
C PHE A 144 6.96 -11.24 -8.90
N CYS A 145 5.70 -11.41 -8.51
CA CYS A 145 5.25 -12.53 -7.68
C CYS A 145 5.41 -13.88 -8.40
N SER A 146 5.25 -13.93 -9.73
CA SER A 146 5.41 -15.15 -10.50
C SER A 146 6.84 -15.71 -10.48
N LYS A 147 7.84 -14.94 -10.05
CA LYS A 147 9.23 -15.41 -9.92
C LYS A 147 9.42 -16.36 -8.74
N GLN A 148 8.67 -16.16 -7.66
CA GLN A 148 8.67 -17.02 -6.48
C GLN A 148 7.23 -17.13 -5.92
N PRO A 149 6.31 -17.83 -6.59
CA PRO A 149 4.87 -17.81 -6.27
C PRO A 149 4.50 -18.47 -4.93
N GLU A 150 5.43 -19.23 -4.33
CA GLU A 150 5.33 -19.80 -2.98
C GLU A 150 5.91 -18.85 -1.91
N ARG A 151 6.51 -17.72 -2.30
CA ARG A 151 7.16 -16.77 -1.37
C ARG A 151 6.49 -15.41 -1.36
N TYR A 152 5.94 -14.98 -2.49
CA TYR A 152 5.38 -13.64 -2.67
C TYR A 152 3.88 -13.67 -2.85
N ALA A 153 3.16 -13.11 -1.88
CA ALA A 153 1.72 -12.89 -1.94
C ALA A 153 1.43 -11.41 -2.22
N GLY A 154 1.49 -11.03 -3.50
CA GLY A 154 1.17 -9.67 -3.95
C GLY A 154 -0.31 -9.33 -3.80
N LEU A 155 -0.59 -8.10 -3.37
CA LEU A 155 -1.95 -7.56 -3.29
C LEU A 155 -2.21 -6.59 -4.44
N ALA A 156 -3.09 -6.97 -5.36
CA ALA A 156 -3.48 -6.11 -6.47
C ALA A 156 -4.24 -4.89 -5.95
N ASN A 157 -3.81 -3.69 -6.33
CA ASN A 157 -4.42 -2.44 -5.90
C ASN A 157 -5.66 -2.16 -6.75
N ILE A 158 -6.79 -1.97 -6.08
CA ILE A 158 -8.09 -1.78 -6.72
C ILE A 158 -8.49 -0.30 -6.67
N PRO A 159 -8.88 0.29 -7.80
CA PRO A 159 -9.45 1.64 -7.83
C PRO A 159 -10.59 1.80 -6.83
N ASN A 160 -10.67 2.97 -6.19
CA ASN A 160 -11.67 3.27 -5.15
C ASN A 160 -12.53 4.50 -5.47
N HIS A 161 -12.34 5.11 -6.64
CA HIS A 161 -13.05 6.31 -7.10
C HIS A 161 -14.12 5.98 -8.15
N ASP A 162 -13.95 4.89 -8.89
CA ASP A 162 -14.88 4.40 -9.92
C ASP A 162 -15.18 2.93 -9.65
N ARG A 163 -16.47 2.66 -9.42
CA ARG A 163 -16.99 1.33 -9.08
C ARG A 163 -16.79 0.33 -10.22
N ASP A 164 -17.05 0.73 -11.46
CA ASP A 164 -17.03 -0.16 -12.60
C ASP A 164 -15.56 -0.47 -12.98
N ALA A 165 -14.67 0.52 -12.84
CA ALA A 165 -13.23 0.31 -12.93
C ALA A 165 -12.69 -0.65 -11.85
N ALA A 166 -13.19 -0.52 -10.61
CA ALA A 166 -12.83 -1.43 -9.52
C ALA A 166 -13.23 -2.88 -9.81
N VAL A 167 -14.49 -3.10 -10.24
CA VAL A 167 -15.01 -4.43 -10.62
C VAL A 167 -14.18 -5.01 -11.77
N GLY A 168 -13.97 -4.23 -12.84
CA GLY A 168 -13.21 -4.68 -13.99
C GLY A 168 -11.76 -5.06 -13.65
N GLU A 169 -11.11 -4.30 -12.76
CA GLU A 169 -9.75 -4.60 -12.33
C GLU A 169 -9.68 -5.87 -11.47
N ILE A 170 -10.63 -6.08 -10.54
CA ILE A 170 -10.73 -7.30 -9.74
C ILE A 170 -10.83 -8.53 -10.65
N GLU A 171 -11.76 -8.50 -11.62
CA GLU A 171 -11.94 -9.61 -12.56
C GLU A 171 -10.68 -9.85 -13.42
N ARG A 172 -10.01 -8.77 -13.83
CA ARG A 172 -8.80 -8.84 -14.66
C ARG A 172 -7.64 -9.46 -13.89
N VAL A 173 -7.37 -9.02 -12.67
CA VAL A 173 -6.25 -9.55 -11.86
C VAL A 173 -6.53 -10.98 -11.39
N ALA A 174 -7.79 -11.31 -11.08
CA ALA A 174 -8.19 -12.68 -10.78
C ALA A 174 -7.95 -13.62 -11.97
N ARG A 175 -8.32 -13.19 -13.19
CA ARG A 175 -8.09 -13.95 -14.42
C ARG A 175 -6.60 -14.03 -14.81
N ARG A 176 -5.82 -12.99 -14.57
CA ARG A 176 -4.36 -12.97 -14.82
C ARG A 176 -3.62 -13.92 -13.87
N GLY A 177 -4.04 -13.97 -12.60
CA GLY A 177 -3.39 -14.77 -11.56
C GLY A 177 -2.10 -14.13 -11.03
N ASN A 178 -1.30 -14.92 -10.30
CA ASN A 178 -0.04 -14.56 -9.64
C ASN A 178 -0.11 -13.52 -8.50
N VAL A 179 -1.22 -12.80 -8.35
CA VAL A 179 -1.57 -12.09 -7.10
C VAL A 179 -2.31 -13.01 -6.15
N ARG A 180 -2.28 -12.69 -4.85
CA ARG A 180 -2.88 -13.51 -3.76
C ARG A 180 -3.91 -12.76 -2.92
N GLY A 181 -4.16 -11.49 -3.22
CA GLY A 181 -5.18 -10.69 -2.58
C GLY A 181 -5.43 -9.39 -3.35
N LEU A 182 -6.40 -8.64 -2.85
CA LEU A 182 -6.79 -7.33 -3.34
C LEU A 182 -6.49 -6.31 -2.24
N GLU A 183 -6.10 -5.10 -2.60
CA GLU A 183 -5.97 -3.97 -1.67
C GLU A 183 -6.87 -2.84 -2.15
N ILE A 184 -7.73 -2.36 -1.26
CA ILE A 184 -8.53 -1.15 -1.49
C ILE A 184 -7.95 -0.06 -0.59
N ALA A 185 -7.21 0.86 -1.19
CA ALA A 185 -6.63 1.97 -0.46
C ALA A 185 -7.73 2.77 0.22
N ARG A 186 -7.63 2.97 1.55
CA ARG A 186 -8.48 3.95 2.22
C ARG A 186 -8.03 5.35 1.80
N LYS A 187 -8.97 6.24 1.48
CA LYS A 187 -8.74 7.67 1.21
C LYS A 187 -9.77 8.51 1.95
N TYR A 188 -9.39 9.68 2.44
CA TYR A 188 -10.35 10.61 3.02
C TYR A 188 -11.32 11.12 1.95
N GLY A 189 -12.61 11.11 2.28
CA GLY A 189 -13.66 11.51 1.34
C GLY A 189 -14.00 10.45 0.29
N MET A 190 -13.49 9.21 0.40
CA MET A 190 -14.02 8.09 -0.39
C MET A 190 -15.48 7.83 -0.01
N THR A 191 -16.24 7.25 -0.92
CA THR A 191 -17.57 6.71 -0.60
C THR A 191 -17.47 5.81 0.63
N PRO A 192 -18.25 6.03 1.69
CA PRO A 192 -18.14 5.25 2.90
C PRO A 192 -18.34 3.76 2.64
N LEU A 193 -17.60 2.90 3.34
CA LEU A 193 -17.63 1.45 3.08
C LEU A 193 -18.97 0.80 3.42
N TRP A 194 -19.82 1.46 4.21
CA TRP A 194 -21.19 1.02 4.47
C TRP A 194 -22.20 1.39 3.38
N ASP A 195 -21.81 2.19 2.41
CA ASP A 195 -22.68 2.61 1.31
C ASP A 195 -22.89 1.46 0.31
N PRO A 196 -24.14 1.18 -0.11
CA PRO A 196 -24.45 0.16 -1.12
C PRO A 196 -23.74 0.34 -2.47
N TRP A 197 -23.18 1.52 -2.76
CA TRP A 197 -22.29 1.78 -3.90
C TRP A 197 -21.17 0.73 -4.03
N TRP A 198 -20.68 0.20 -2.91
CA TRP A 198 -19.63 -0.82 -2.88
C TRP A 198 -20.09 -2.24 -3.17
N ASN A 199 -21.41 -2.51 -3.17
CA ASN A 199 -21.93 -3.88 -3.30
C ASN A 199 -21.39 -4.62 -4.54
N PRO A 200 -21.35 -4.02 -5.75
CA PRO A 200 -20.75 -4.69 -6.92
C PRO A 200 -19.27 -5.00 -6.76
N VAL A 201 -18.52 -4.16 -6.04
CA VAL A 201 -17.09 -4.39 -5.74
C VAL A 201 -16.95 -5.59 -4.79
N TRP A 202 -17.80 -5.68 -3.77
CA TRP A 202 -17.84 -6.83 -2.86
C TRP A 202 -18.25 -8.12 -3.56
N ASP A 203 -19.20 -8.06 -4.49
CA ASP A 203 -19.61 -9.21 -5.30
C ASP A 203 -18.46 -9.71 -6.18
N ALA A 204 -17.77 -8.81 -6.87
CA ALA A 204 -16.60 -9.14 -7.68
C ALA A 204 -15.45 -9.72 -6.83
N ALA A 205 -15.17 -9.13 -5.67
CA ALA A 205 -14.15 -9.63 -4.75
C ALA A 205 -14.50 -11.05 -4.25
N ALA A 206 -15.74 -11.28 -3.82
CA ALA A 206 -16.19 -12.60 -3.37
C ALA A 206 -16.12 -13.65 -4.49
N ALA A 207 -16.51 -13.28 -5.71
CA ALA A 207 -16.45 -14.16 -6.89
C ALA A 207 -15.01 -14.50 -7.30
N SER A 208 -14.06 -13.58 -7.09
CA SER A 208 -12.63 -13.80 -7.37
C SER A 208 -11.97 -14.83 -6.45
N GLY A 209 -12.53 -15.04 -5.25
CA GLY A 209 -11.93 -15.86 -4.20
C GLY A 209 -10.68 -15.25 -3.54
N LEU A 210 -10.31 -14.01 -3.90
CA LEU A 210 -9.18 -13.30 -3.32
C LEU A 210 -9.62 -12.54 -2.05
N PRO A 211 -8.82 -12.56 -0.96
CA PRO A 211 -9.08 -11.73 0.22
C PRO A 211 -8.92 -10.24 -0.12
N VAL A 212 -9.74 -9.41 0.48
CA VAL A 212 -9.63 -7.94 0.38
C VAL A 212 -8.90 -7.42 1.61
N HIS A 213 -7.84 -6.67 1.36
CA HIS A 213 -6.99 -6.05 2.36
C HIS A 213 -7.27 -4.55 2.44
N PHE A 214 -7.24 -4.04 3.67
CA PHE A 214 -7.13 -2.62 3.95
C PHE A 214 -5.89 -2.38 4.78
N HIS A 215 -5.05 -1.46 4.34
CA HIS A 215 -3.87 -1.06 5.08
C HIS A 215 -4.12 0.27 5.82
N THR A 216 -3.51 0.44 7.00
CA THR A 216 -3.63 1.70 7.72
C THR A 216 -3.03 2.87 6.93
N ILE A 217 -3.69 4.04 6.99
CA ILE A 217 -3.18 5.32 6.49
C ILE A 217 -3.26 6.43 7.56
N GLY A 218 -3.56 6.04 8.81
CA GLY A 218 -3.88 6.96 9.89
C GLY A 218 -5.28 7.57 9.79
N GLY A 219 -5.49 8.67 10.50
CA GLY A 219 -6.73 9.45 10.53
C GLY A 219 -6.61 10.78 9.79
N ALA A 220 -7.75 11.46 9.65
CA ALA A 220 -7.88 12.68 8.83
C ALA A 220 -6.69 13.63 9.02
N PRO A 221 -6.10 14.17 7.93
CA PRO A 221 -4.90 14.99 8.01
C PRO A 221 -5.19 16.19 8.91
N ARG A 222 -4.31 16.43 9.87
CA ARG A 222 -4.38 17.58 10.76
C ARG A 222 -3.45 18.66 10.24
N ASP A 223 -3.91 19.90 10.24
CA ASP A 223 -3.06 21.04 9.87
C ASP A 223 -2.06 21.33 11.00
N PHE A 224 -0.79 21.01 10.73
CA PHE A 224 0.32 21.30 11.62
C PHE A 224 1.18 22.47 11.16
N SER A 225 0.78 23.17 10.09
CA SER A 225 1.58 24.23 9.46
C SER A 225 1.92 25.38 10.40
N LYS A 226 1.05 25.65 11.38
CA LYS A 226 1.20 26.71 12.38
C LYS A 226 1.87 26.25 13.68
N LEU A 227 2.20 24.96 13.80
CA LEU A 227 2.80 24.39 15.01
C LEU A 227 4.33 24.31 14.88
N SER A 228 5.03 24.55 15.98
CA SER A 228 6.49 24.44 16.04
C SER A 228 6.98 23.86 17.37
N GLY A 229 8.28 23.56 17.43
CA GLY A 229 8.96 23.09 18.64
C GLY A 229 8.28 21.88 19.30
N LYS A 230 8.15 21.93 20.63
CA LYS A 230 7.56 20.85 21.43
C LYS A 230 6.09 20.59 21.10
N THR A 231 5.34 21.60 20.70
CA THR A 231 3.92 21.47 20.34
C THR A 231 3.74 20.66 19.06
N LEU A 232 4.56 20.94 18.03
CA LEU A 232 4.56 20.14 16.80
C LEU A 232 4.94 18.69 17.09
N LEU A 233 5.94 18.47 17.94
CA LEU A 233 6.35 17.12 18.35
C LEU A 233 5.21 16.37 19.05
N ALA A 234 4.54 17.02 20.02
CA ALA A 234 3.41 16.43 20.73
C ALA A 234 2.24 16.11 19.78
N ALA A 235 1.91 17.01 18.85
CA ALA A 235 0.87 16.81 17.86
C ALA A 235 1.18 15.62 16.93
N ARG A 236 2.42 15.50 16.46
CA ARG A 236 2.88 14.34 15.67
C ARG A 236 2.86 13.05 16.48
N ALA A 237 3.34 13.08 17.72
CA ALA A 237 3.33 11.93 18.62
C ALA A 237 1.90 11.42 18.86
N ALA A 238 0.96 12.31 19.19
CA ALA A 238 -0.44 11.94 19.36
C ALA A 238 -1.03 11.32 18.09
N SER A 239 -0.71 11.86 16.91
CA SER A 239 -1.23 11.39 15.63
C SER A 239 -0.66 10.03 15.23
N ILE A 240 0.64 9.83 15.40
CA ILE A 240 1.28 8.53 15.10
C ILE A 240 0.93 7.45 16.12
N THR A 241 0.54 7.80 17.35
CA THR A 241 0.13 6.78 18.33
C THR A 241 -1.30 6.28 18.07
N GLN A 242 -2.19 7.12 17.54
CA GLN A 242 -3.58 6.72 17.26
C GLN A 242 -3.80 6.13 15.86
N PHE A 243 -2.80 6.18 14.98
CA PHE A 243 -2.99 5.95 13.54
C PHE A 243 -3.65 4.60 13.23
N GLN A 244 -3.32 3.56 13.97
CA GLN A 244 -3.84 2.21 13.78
C GLN A 244 -5.32 2.07 14.18
N MET A 245 -5.76 2.82 15.18
CA MET A 245 -7.13 2.76 15.70
C MET A 245 -8.17 3.25 14.67
N HIS A 246 -7.75 4.04 13.68
CA HIS A 246 -8.65 4.46 12.60
C HIS A 246 -9.16 3.28 11.74
N MET A 247 -8.52 2.11 11.82
CA MET A 247 -9.03 0.89 11.17
C MET A 247 -10.30 0.33 11.82
N ALA A 248 -10.67 0.78 13.02
CA ALA A 248 -11.97 0.48 13.62
C ALA A 248 -13.13 0.87 12.71
N ASP A 249 -13.02 2.00 12.02
CA ASP A 249 -14.04 2.47 11.08
C ASP A 249 -14.26 1.47 9.94
N VAL A 250 -13.18 0.90 9.38
CA VAL A 250 -13.27 -0.13 8.32
C VAL A 250 -13.98 -1.38 8.84
N LEU A 251 -13.59 -1.87 10.03
CA LEU A 251 -14.21 -3.04 10.64
C LEU A 251 -15.71 -2.83 10.87
N MET A 252 -16.08 -1.72 11.53
CA MET A 252 -17.46 -1.37 11.83
C MET A 252 -18.28 -1.21 10.55
N SER A 253 -17.74 -0.51 9.54
CA SER A 253 -18.42 -0.28 8.26
C SER A 253 -18.81 -1.58 7.58
N ILE A 254 -17.87 -2.52 7.51
CA ILE A 254 -18.05 -3.80 6.81
C ILE A 254 -19.08 -4.66 7.54
N ILE A 255 -19.00 -4.72 8.88
CA ILE A 255 -19.93 -5.51 9.68
C ILE A 255 -21.34 -4.90 9.64
N PHE A 256 -21.50 -3.61 9.95
CA PHE A 256 -22.83 -3.00 10.00
C PHE A 256 -23.51 -2.89 8.64
N ALA A 257 -22.76 -2.86 7.54
CA ALA A 257 -23.34 -2.92 6.20
C ALA A 257 -23.70 -4.34 5.75
N GLY A 258 -23.48 -5.34 6.60
CA GLY A 258 -23.81 -6.72 6.32
C GLY A 258 -22.90 -7.36 5.27
N VAL A 259 -21.70 -6.82 5.01
CA VAL A 259 -20.90 -7.21 3.83
C VAL A 259 -20.58 -8.71 3.86
N LEU A 260 -20.25 -9.24 5.04
CA LEU A 260 -19.86 -10.64 5.24
C LEU A 260 -21.07 -11.57 5.35
N GLU A 261 -22.21 -11.09 5.87
CA GLU A 261 -23.48 -11.83 5.92
C GLU A 261 -24.00 -12.12 4.51
N HIS A 262 -23.92 -11.15 3.60
CA HIS A 262 -24.32 -11.33 2.21
C HIS A 262 -23.30 -12.14 1.40
N ARG A 263 -22.02 -12.16 1.82
CA ARG A 263 -20.89 -12.77 1.08
C ARG A 263 -20.01 -13.61 2.02
N PRO A 264 -20.50 -14.77 2.51
CA PRO A 264 -19.82 -15.54 3.54
C PRO A 264 -18.46 -16.13 3.12
N SER A 265 -18.16 -16.18 1.82
CA SER A 265 -16.85 -16.59 1.30
C SER A 265 -15.80 -15.47 1.32
N LEU A 266 -16.22 -14.20 1.41
CA LEU A 266 -15.33 -13.05 1.36
C LEU A 266 -14.49 -12.99 2.63
N LYS A 267 -13.20 -12.72 2.47
CA LYS A 267 -12.25 -12.55 3.57
C LYS A 267 -11.74 -11.12 3.58
N ILE A 268 -11.79 -10.49 4.75
CA ILE A 268 -11.25 -9.16 4.97
C ILE A 268 -10.01 -9.26 5.84
N VAL A 269 -8.95 -8.55 5.45
CA VAL A 269 -7.70 -8.44 6.19
C VAL A 269 -7.41 -6.98 6.48
N ILE A 270 -7.08 -6.68 7.73
CA ILE A 270 -6.73 -5.33 8.18
C ILE A 270 -5.24 -5.32 8.53
N GLY A 271 -4.42 -4.71 7.68
CA GLY A 271 -2.97 -4.63 7.78
C GLY A 271 -2.47 -3.44 8.61
N GLU A 272 -1.33 -3.62 9.28
CA GLU A 272 -0.65 -2.61 10.12
C GLU A 272 -1.56 -1.92 11.18
N ALA A 273 -2.61 -2.59 11.66
CA ALA A 273 -3.60 -1.97 12.55
C ALA A 273 -3.47 -2.33 14.04
N GLY A 274 -2.55 -3.22 14.39
CA GLY A 274 -2.55 -3.85 15.70
C GLY A 274 -3.89 -4.53 16.01
N THR A 275 -4.04 -5.03 17.24
CA THR A 275 -5.26 -5.78 17.64
C THR A 275 -5.87 -5.31 18.95
N GLY A 276 -5.17 -4.46 19.72
CA GLY A 276 -5.59 -4.07 21.07
C GLY A 276 -6.90 -3.28 21.14
N TRP A 277 -7.32 -2.64 20.05
CA TRP A 277 -8.58 -1.88 19.99
C TRP A 277 -9.80 -2.75 19.65
N ILE A 278 -9.59 -3.97 19.11
CA ILE A 278 -10.68 -4.80 18.58
C ILE A 278 -11.69 -5.18 19.66
N PRO A 279 -11.30 -5.71 20.85
CA PRO A 279 -12.28 -6.07 21.87
C PRO A 279 -13.15 -4.90 22.31
N TYR A 280 -12.54 -3.73 22.50
CA TYR A 280 -13.27 -2.52 22.87
C TYR A 280 -14.30 -2.12 21.82
N ILE A 281 -13.95 -2.17 20.53
CA ILE A 281 -14.90 -1.80 19.47
C ILE A 281 -16.02 -2.82 19.34
N LEU A 282 -15.74 -4.11 19.43
CA LEU A 282 -16.78 -5.14 19.38
C LEU A 282 -17.78 -5.01 20.53
N ASP A 283 -17.31 -4.80 21.76
CA ASP A 283 -18.19 -4.57 22.92
C ASP A 283 -19.10 -3.34 22.71
N ARG A 284 -18.59 -2.30 22.05
CA ARG A 284 -19.37 -1.09 21.72
C ARG A 284 -20.37 -1.35 20.61
N MET A 285 -20.02 -2.15 19.61
CA MET A 285 -20.91 -2.50 18.50
C MET A 285 -22.09 -3.35 18.96
N ASP A 286 -21.90 -4.25 19.92
CA ASP A 286 -22.99 -5.08 20.45
C ASP A 286 -23.95 -4.30 21.36
N ALA A 287 -23.47 -3.21 21.98
CA ALA A 287 -24.21 -2.46 22.98
C ALA A 287 -25.05 -1.29 22.43
N GLU A 288 -24.68 -0.75 21.27
CA GLU A 288 -25.35 0.37 20.59
C GLU A 288 -26.33 -0.12 19.52
#